data_AF-A0A354A4S6-F1
#
_entry.id   AF-A0A354A4S6-F1
#
_cell.length_a   1.000
_cell.length_b   1.000
_cell.length_c   1.000
_cell.angle_alpha   90.00
_cell.angle_beta   90.00
_cell.angle_gamma   90.00
#
_symmetry.space_group_name_H-M   'P 1'
#
loop_
_entity.id
_entity.type
_entity.pdbx_description
1 polymer ?
#
loop_
_entity_poly.entity_id
_entity_poly.type
_entity_poly.pdbx_seq_one_letter_code
_entity_poly.pdbx_strand_id
1 'polypeptide(L)' 'MVFDDGSWLMIRPSGTEPKVRFYIEARTEEGKRAVFATAEKMTREALGLH' A
#
# COMPACT_ATOMS: atom_id res chain seq x y z
N MET A 1 0.18 -7.23 -5.26
CA MET A 1 1.60 -7.50 -5.52
C MET A 1 2.07 -8.48 -4.47
N VAL A 2 2.74 -9.55 -4.89
CA VAL A 2 3.37 -10.54 -4.02
C VAL A 2 4.87 -10.44 -4.28
N PHE A 3 5.66 -10.38 -3.22
CA PHE A 3 7.11 -10.24 -3.29
C PHE A 3 7.80 -11.61 -3.12
N ASP A 4 9.08 -11.70 -3.49
CA ASP A 4 9.85 -12.96 -3.48
C ASP A 4 10.02 -13.54 -2.07
N ASP A 5 9.95 -12.70 -1.04
CA ASP A 5 9.91 -13.11 0.37
C ASP A 5 8.50 -13.51 0.83
N GLY A 6 7.54 -13.66 -0.07
CA GLY A 6 6.17 -14.03 0.25
C GLY A 6 5.38 -12.95 1.00
N SER A 7 5.95 -11.76 1.24
CA SER A 7 5.17 -10.60 1.67
C SER A 7 4.23 -10.16 0.54
N TRP A 8 3.14 -9.47 0.89
CA TRP A 8 2.17 -9.02 -0.11
C TRP A 8 1.51 -7.69 0.24
N LEU A 9 1.10 -6.98 -0.81
CA LEU A 9 0.41 -5.69 -0.77
C LEU A 9 -0.76 -5.69 -1.75
N MET A 10 -1.95 -5.29 -1.27
CA MET A 10 -3.12 -5.00 -2.10
C MET A 10 -3.61 -3.57 -1.85
N ILE A 11 -3.80 -2.83 -2.93
CA ILE A 11 -4.35 -1.48 -2.91
C ILE A 11 -5.76 -1.55 -3.51
N ARG A 12 -6.75 -1.09 -2.76
CA ARG A 12 -8.14 -1.05 -3.21
C ARG A 12 -8.69 0.38 -3.09
N PRO A 13 -8.71 1.16 -4.18
CA PRO A 13 -9.49 2.39 -4.21
C PRO A 13 -10.99 2.08 -4.10
N SER A 14 -11.73 2.94 -3.39
CA SER A 14 -13.19 2.88 -3.38
C SER A 14 -13.74 3.64 -4.59
N GLY A 15 -14.74 3.06 -5.27
CA GLY A 15 -15.42 3.73 -6.38
C GLY A 15 -16.52 4.70 -5.96
N THR A 16 -16.93 4.68 -4.68
CA THR A 16 -18.08 5.46 -4.18
C THR A 16 -17.71 6.47 -3.09
N GLU A 17 -16.56 6.31 -2.45
CA GLU A 17 -16.07 7.21 -1.42
C GLU A 17 -14.63 7.63 -1.73
N PRO A 18 -14.19 8.83 -1.31
CA PRO A 18 -12.82 9.31 -1.51
C PRO A 18 -11.85 8.65 -0.53
N LYS A 19 -11.75 7.31 -0.59
CA LYS A 19 -10.88 6.52 0.29
C LYS A 19 -10.17 5.40 -0.47
N VAL A 20 -8.97 5.07 0.01
CA VAL A 20 -8.17 3.93 -0.46
C VAL A 20 -7.87 3.02 0.73
N ARG A 21 -8.00 1.71 0.55
CA ARG A 21 -7.61 0.70 1.55
C ARG A 21 -6.33 -0.01 1.12
N PHE A 22 -5.44 -0.21 2.08
CA PHE A 22 -4.23 -1.01 1.94
C PHE A 22 -4.34 -2.26 2.78
N TYR A 23 -4.02 -3.41 2.20
CA TYR A 23 -3.86 -4.67 2.91
C TYR A 23 -2.42 -5.13 2.72
N ILE A 24 -1.72 -5.37 3.82
CA ILE A 24 -0.28 -5.66 3.82
C ILE A 24 0.00 -6.79 4.79
N GLU A 25 0.80 -7.74 4.34
CA GLU A 25 1.43 -8.75 5.18
C GLU A 25 2.92 -8.73 4.91
N ALA A 26 3.71 -8.70 5.98
CA ALA A 26 5.16 -8.73 5.91
C ALA A 26 5.71 -9.55 7.08
N ARG A 27 6.93 -10.05 6.91
CA ARG A 27 7.60 -10.90 7.90
C ARG A 27 8.07 -10.15 9.15
N THR A 28 8.20 -8.83 9.06
CA THR A 28 8.60 -7.95 10.17
C THR A 28 7.77 -6.67 10.19
N GLU A 29 7.67 -6.02 11.35
CA GLU A 29 6.97 -4.75 11.48
C GLU A 29 7.70 -3.62 10.74
N GLU A 30 9.04 -3.63 10.72
CA GLU A 30 9.83 -2.68 9.94
C GLU A 30 9.56 -2.83 8.44
N GLY A 31 9.51 -4.07 7.93
CA GLY A 31 9.18 -4.35 6.54
C GLY A 31 7.77 -3.91 6.19
N LYS A 32 6.80 -4.18 7.06
CA LYS A 32 5.40 -3.71 6.90
C LYS A 32 5.33 -2.19 6.79
N ARG A 33 6.04 -1.46 7.67
CA ARG A 33 6.09 0.01 7.65
C ARG A 33 6.73 0.55 6.38
N ALA A 34 7.83 -0.04 5.92
CA ALA A 34 8.49 0.38 4.69
C ALA A 34 7.57 0.19 3.47
N VAL A 35 6.93 -0.98 3.34
CA VAL A 35 6.00 -1.28 2.25
C VAL A 35 4.80 -0.34 2.29
N PHE A 36 4.23 -0.07 3.47
CA PHE A 36 3.11 0.87 3.63
C PHE A 36 3.50 2.29 3.20
N ALA A 37 4.64 2.81 3.65
CA ALA A 37 5.08 4.16 3.32
C ALA A 37 5.30 4.34 1.81
N THR A 38 5.89 3.34 1.15
CA THR A 38 6.03 3.36 -0.31
C THR A 38 4.68 3.32 -1.02
N ALA A 39 3.76 2.45 -0.58
CA ALA A 39 2.43 2.33 -1.17
C ALA A 39 1.60 3.61 -1.00
N GLU A 40 1.67 4.25 0.18
CA GLU A 40 1.01 5.53 0.45
C GLU A 40 1.55 6.62 -0.48
N LYS A 41 2.88 6.76 -0.57
CA LYS A 41 3.52 7.76 -1.43
C LYS A 41 3.08 7.61 -2.89
N MET A 42 3.20 6.41 -3.45
CA MET A 42 2.80 6.15 -4.84
C MET A 42 1.31 6.44 -5.07
N THR A 43 0.46 6.13 -4.08
CA THR A 43 -0.97 6.39 -4.18
C THR A 43 -1.27 7.89 -4.15
N ARG A 44 -0.60 8.66 -3.28
CA ARG A 44 -0.75 10.13 -3.24
C ARG A 44 -0.32 10.77 -4.56
N GLU A 45 0.82 10.36 -5.10
CA GLU A 45 1.32 10.83 -6.40
C GLU A 45 0.32 10.51 -7.53
N ALA A 46 -0.19 9.28 -7.58
CA ALA A 46 -1.17 8.88 -8.59
C ALA A 46 -2.52 9.63 -8.48
N LEU A 47 -2.87 10.08 -7.27
CA LEU A 47 -4.07 10.89 -7.02
C LEU A 47 -3.83 12.40 -7.18
N GLY A 48 -2.61 12.83 -7.51
CA GLY A 48 -2.26 14.26 -7.61
C GLY A 48 -2.29 15.00 -6.28
N LEU A 49 -2.17 14.28 -5.17
CA LEU A 49 -2.10 14.83 -3.82
C LEU A 49 -0.62 15.07 -3.49
N HIS A 50 -0.17 16.33 -3.56
CA HIS A 50 1.18 16.76 -3.24
C HIS A 50 1.36 17.04 -1.74
#